data_AF-A0A7S3G7T2-F1
#
_entry.id   AF-A0A7S3G7T2-F1
#
_cell.length_a   1.000
_cell.length_b   1.000
_cell.length_c   1.000
_cell.angle_alpha   90.00
_cell.angle_beta   90.00
_cell.angle_gamma   90.00
#
_symmetry.space_group_name_H-M   'P 1'
#
loop_
_entity.id
_entity.type
_entity.pdbx_description
1 polymer ?
#
loop_
_entity_poly.entity_id
_entity_poly.type
_entity_poly.pdbx_seq_one_letter_code
_entity_poly.pdbx_strand_id
1 'polypeptide(L)'
;ITIKLGDKELDYNPDFKLYITTKMSNPHYPPEVSTKAAIVNFQVKEKGLEDQLLAIVVNKERKDLQKKKEELVLEMTEKKKLLLDLEDQILYRLSTAKGSLLDNEELINTLQKSQTTSEEVKQKLLISEETEKSI
;
A
#
# COMPACT_ATOMS: atom_id res chain seq x y z
N ILE A 1 17.97 -24.72 -13.95
CA ILE A 1 18.33 -23.63 -14.90
C ILE A 1 19.78 -23.30 -14.59
N THR A 2 20.65 -23.22 -15.59
CA THR A 2 22.05 -22.85 -15.41
C THR A 2 22.30 -21.50 -16.09
N ILE A 3 23.14 -20.67 -15.49
CA ILE A 3 23.54 -19.37 -16.03
C ILE A 3 25.05 -19.35 -16.21
N LYS A 4 25.52 -18.84 -17.35
CA LYS A 4 26.94 -18.64 -17.62
C LYS A 4 27.35 -17.24 -17.18
N LEU A 5 28.29 -17.15 -16.24
CA LEU A 5 28.85 -15.90 -15.74
C LEU A 5 30.34 -15.85 -16.05
N GLY A 6 30.71 -15.07 -17.07
CA GLY A 6 32.06 -15.11 -17.64
C GLY A 6 32.36 -16.51 -18.21
N ASP A 7 33.42 -17.15 -17.72
CA ASP A 7 33.82 -18.49 -18.14
C ASP A 7 33.27 -19.62 -17.26
N LYS A 8 32.48 -19.29 -16.23
CA LYS A 8 31.92 -20.27 -15.29
C LYS A 8 30.44 -20.53 -15.57
N GLU A 9 30.04 -21.79 -15.52
CA GLU A 9 28.63 -22.19 -15.47
C GLU A 9 28.20 -22.38 -14.02
N LEU A 10 27.07 -21.78 -13.66
CA LEU A 10 26.54 -21.77 -12.30
C LEU A 10 25.07 -22.21 -12.32
N ASP A 11 24.64 -22.93 -11.29
CA ASP A 11 23.23 -23.24 -11.08
C ASP A 11 22.46 -21.97 -10.65
N TYR A 12 21.34 -21.71 -11.33
CA TYR A 12 20.47 -20.58 -11.04
C TYR A 12 19.40 -20.96 -10.02
N ASN A 13 19.33 -20.21 -8.92
CA ASN A 13 18.24 -20.30 -7.95
C ASN A 13 17.06 -19.43 -8.41
N PRO A 14 15.83 -20.00 -8.60
CA PRO A 14 14.64 -19.23 -8.95
C PRO A 14 14.28 -18.08 -7.99
N ASP A 15 14.65 -18.17 -6.72
CA ASP A 15 14.37 -17.14 -5.71
C ASP A 15 15.42 -16.02 -5.66
N PHE A 16 16.48 -16.12 -6.47
CA PHE A 16 17.54 -15.11 -6.51
C PHE A 16 17.01 -13.78 -7.06
N LYS A 17 17.38 -12.68 -6.38
CA LYS A 17 17.07 -11.31 -6.80
C LYS A 17 18.34 -10.46 -6.81
N LEU A 18 18.54 -9.70 -7.89
CA LEU A 18 19.65 -8.78 -8.05
C LEU A 18 19.17 -7.34 -7.95
N TYR A 19 19.80 -6.55 -7.08
CA TYR A 19 19.59 -5.11 -6.98
C TYR A 19 20.93 -4.39 -7.16
N ILE A 20 20.93 -3.39 -8.03
CA ILE A 20 22.11 -2.56 -8.29
C ILE A 20 21.75 -1.14 -7.86
N THR A 21 22.62 -0.51 -7.07
CA THR A 21 22.41 0.86 -6.57
C THR A 21 23.58 1.75 -6.94
N THR A 22 23.31 3.03 -7.11
CA THR A 22 24.32 4.07 -7.30
C THR A 22 23.96 5.31 -6.52
N LYS A 23 24.96 6.03 -6.03
CA LYS A 23 24.80 7.33 -5.36
C LYS A 23 24.84 8.50 -6.34
N MET A 24 25.16 8.26 -7.61
CA MET A 24 25.19 9.31 -8.62
C MET A 24 23.77 9.83 -8.86
N SER A 25 23.59 11.15 -8.84
CA SER A 25 22.27 11.77 -8.98
C SER A 25 21.72 11.71 -10.40
N ASN A 26 22.58 11.83 -11.42
CA ASN A 26 22.19 11.75 -12.83
C ASN A 26 23.16 10.88 -13.64
N PRO A 27 23.21 9.57 -13.39
CA PRO A 27 24.01 8.64 -14.17
C PRO A 27 23.46 8.53 -15.59
N HIS A 28 24.33 8.68 -16.59
CA HIS A 28 23.94 8.45 -17.98
C HIS A 28 23.94 6.95 -18.28
N TYR A 29 22.76 6.35 -18.36
CA TYR A 29 22.61 4.95 -18.75
C TYR A 29 22.41 4.83 -20.27
N PRO A 30 23.25 4.04 -20.97
CA PRO A 30 23.03 3.78 -22.37
C PRO A 30 21.73 2.97 -22.56
N PRO A 31 21.08 3.05 -23.73
CA PRO A 31 19.82 2.33 -24.00
C PRO A 31 19.88 0.82 -23.73
N GLU A 32 21.06 0.22 -23.88
CA GLU A 32 21.28 -1.19 -23.57
C GLU A 32 21.02 -1.53 -22.09
N VAL A 33 21.38 -0.64 -21.17
CA VAL A 33 21.13 -0.84 -19.74
C VAL A 33 19.65 -0.63 -19.45
N SER A 34 19.04 0.41 -20.02
CA SER A 34 17.63 0.74 -19.82
C SER A 34 16.66 -0.30 -20.40
N THR A 35 17.10 -1.11 -21.36
CA THR A 35 16.30 -2.23 -21.90
C THR A 35 16.45 -3.51 -21.07
N LYS A 36 17.60 -3.72 -20.41
CA LYS A 36 17.90 -4.93 -19.63
C LYS A 36 17.54 -4.82 -18.14
N ALA A 37 17.44 -3.60 -17.61
CA ALA A 37 17.18 -3.35 -16.20
C ALA A 37 16.10 -2.28 -16.00
N ALA A 38 15.25 -2.48 -15.00
CA ALA A 38 14.31 -1.47 -14.55
C ALA A 38 15.06 -0.39 -13.73
N ILE A 39 15.04 0.86 -14.21
CA ILE A 39 15.66 1.99 -13.53
C ILE A 39 14.65 2.62 -12.58
N VAL A 40 14.98 2.66 -11.29
CA VAL A 40 14.16 3.31 -10.26
C VAL A 40 14.89 4.57 -9.78
N ASN A 41 14.24 5.73 -9.88
CA ASN A 41 14.81 7.00 -9.45
C ASN A 41 14.41 7.31 -7.99
N PHE A 42 15.40 7.39 -7.10
CA PHE A 42 15.23 7.71 -5.68
C PHE A 42 15.57 9.18 -5.33
N GLN A 43 15.68 10.06 -6.32
CA GLN A 43 15.93 11.48 -6.08
C GLN A 43 14.80 12.09 -5.25
N VAL A 44 15.17 12.71 -4.13
CA VAL A 44 14.24 13.46 -3.28
C VAL A 44 13.73 14.65 -4.09
N LYS A 45 12.40 14.77 -4.18
CA LYS A 45 11.74 15.94 -4.77
C LYS A 45 11.60 17.03 -3.70
N GLU A 46 11.65 18.30 -4.10
CA GLU A 46 11.54 19.46 -3.19
C GLU A 46 10.33 19.33 -2.26
N LYS A 47 9.14 19.05 -2.82
CA LYS A 47 7.92 18.79 -2.04
C LYS A 47 8.10 17.70 -0.97
N GLY A 48 8.77 16.60 -1.31
CA GLY A 48 9.00 15.52 -0.35
C GLY A 48 9.97 15.91 0.77
N LEU A 49 10.93 16.79 0.48
CA LEU A 49 11.81 17.36 1.50
C LEU A 49 11.05 18.38 2.37
N GLU A 50 10.21 19.22 1.78
CA GLU A 50 9.34 20.17 2.51
C GLU A 50 8.43 19.43 3.48
N ASP A 51 7.75 18.38 3.03
CA ASP A 51 6.88 17.55 3.87
C ASP A 51 7.66 16.92 5.05
N GLN A 52 8.89 16.46 4.82
CA GLN A 52 9.75 15.92 5.87
C GLN A 52 10.19 16.97 6.88
N LEU A 53 10.60 18.15 6.39
CA LEU A 53 11.01 19.25 7.26
C LEU A 53 9.83 19.78 8.07
N LEU A 54 8.65 19.91 7.46
CA LEU A 54 7.43 20.30 8.14
C LEU A 54 7.09 19.32 9.26
N ALA A 55 7.16 18.01 9.01
CA ALA A 55 6.94 17.00 10.05
C ALA A 55 7.90 17.16 11.24
N ILE A 56 9.18 17.49 10.97
CA ILE A 56 10.18 17.74 12.04
C ILE A 56 9.82 18.99 12.84
N VAL A 57 9.39 20.07 12.18
CA VAL A 57 9.00 21.33 12.83
C VAL A 57 7.73 21.13 13.67
N VAL A 58 6.69 20.52 13.11
CA VAL A 58 5.43 20.22 13.82
C VAL A 58 5.70 19.34 15.04
N ASN A 59 6.56 18.33 14.92
CA ASN A 59 6.93 17.50 16.07
C ASN A 59 7.68 18.29 17.18
N LYS A 60 8.37 19.38 16.85
CA LYS A 60 9.02 20.24 17.86
C LYS A 60 8.06 21.25 18.46
N GLU A 61 7.25 21.91 17.64
CA GLU A 61 6.39 23.04 18.03
C GLU A 61 5.02 22.60 18.56
N ARG A 62 4.45 21.53 18.00
CA ARG A 62 3.08 21.04 18.27
C ARG A 62 3.05 19.51 18.36
N LYS A 63 3.71 18.97 19.40
CA LYS A 63 3.72 17.53 19.70
C LYS A 63 2.33 16.91 19.86
N ASP A 64 1.35 17.70 20.31
CA ASP A 64 -0.06 17.32 20.42
C ASP A 64 -0.65 16.97 19.04
N LEU A 65 -0.40 17.80 18.02
CA LEU A 65 -0.85 17.56 16.65
C LEU A 65 -0.13 16.38 16.02
N GLN A 66 1.17 16.24 16.25
CA GLN A 66 1.95 15.10 15.74
C GLN A 66 1.43 13.77 16.28
N LYS A 67 1.16 13.66 17.59
CA LYS A 67 0.57 12.46 18.18
C LYS A 67 -0.81 12.15 17.60
N LYS A 68 -1.66 13.17 17.48
CA LYS A 68 -3.00 13.01 16.90
C LYS A 68 -2.92 12.53 15.44
N LYS A 69 -1.95 13.02 14.67
CA LYS A 69 -1.70 12.56 13.30
C LYS A 69 -1.24 11.09 13.27
N GLU A 70 -0.31 10.71 14.14
CA GLU A 70 0.17 9.31 14.24
C GLU A 70 -0.97 8.35 14.61
N GLU A 71 -1.78 8.69 15.61
CA GLU A 71 -2.97 7.93 16.00
C GLU A 71 -3.97 7.81 14.85
N LEU A 72 -4.25 8.91 14.15
CA LEU A 72 -5.16 8.94 13.02
C LEU A 72 -4.67 8.06 11.86
N VAL A 73 -3.38 8.09 11.54
CA VAL A 73 -2.78 7.27 10.47
C VAL A 73 -2.85 5.78 10.82
N LEU A 74 -2.61 5.40 12.07
CA LEU A 74 -2.78 4.02 12.53
C LEU A 74 -4.23 3.57 12.41
N GLU A 75 -5.17 4.37 12.92
CA GLU A 75 -6.60 4.07 12.85
C GLU A 75 -7.09 3.95 11.39
N MET A 76 -6.63 4.84 10.51
CA MET A 76 -6.92 4.79 9.07
C MET A 76 -6.37 3.52 8.42
N THR A 77 -5.16 3.11 8.78
CA THR A 77 -4.53 1.90 8.24
C THR A 77 -5.32 0.65 8.66
N GLU A 78 -5.70 0.56 9.94
CA GLU A 78 -6.53 -0.53 10.45
C GLU A 78 -7.91 -0.56 9.79
N LYS A 79 -8.56 0.59 9.63
CA LYS A 79 -9.86 0.70 8.94
C LYS A 79 -9.78 0.32 7.46
N LYS A 80 -8.72 0.74 6.76
CA LYS A 80 -8.49 0.36 5.35
C LYS A 80 -8.29 -1.15 5.21
N LYS A 81 -7.56 -1.77 6.14
CA LYS A 81 -7.42 -3.23 6.19
C LYS A 81 -8.76 -3.92 6.46
N LEU A 82 -9.51 -3.45 7.45
CA LEU A 82 -10.84 -3.98 7.77
C LEU A 82 -11.79 -3.90 6.57
N LEU A 83 -11.73 -2.81 5.81
CA LEU A 83 -12.53 -2.63 4.60
C LEU A 83 -12.22 -3.70 3.56
N LEU A 84 -10.94 -3.95 3.28
CA LEU A 84 -10.50 -5.01 2.38
C LEU A 84 -10.95 -6.40 2.87
N ASP A 85 -10.78 -6.68 4.16
CA ASP A 85 -11.20 -7.95 4.75
C ASP A 85 -12.73 -8.16 4.63
N LEU A 86 -13.53 -7.10 4.78
CA LEU A 86 -14.98 -7.14 4.59
C LEU A 86 -15.36 -7.38 3.11
N GLU A 87 -14.68 -6.74 2.17
CA GLU A 87 -14.88 -6.94 0.73
C GLU A 87 -14.53 -8.38 0.31
N ASP A 88 -13.39 -8.90 0.78
CA ASP A 88 -12.96 -10.27 0.53
C ASP A 88 -13.94 -11.28 1.13
N GLN A 89 -14.46 -11.03 2.33
CA GLN A 89 -15.48 -11.88 2.95
C GLN A 89 -16.79 -11.88 2.14
N ILE A 90 -17.20 -10.74 1.58
CA ILE A 90 -18.38 -10.64 0.71
C ILE A 90 -18.15 -11.49 -0.55
N LEU A 91 -17.00 -11.33 -1.22
CA LEU A 91 -16.65 -12.09 -2.43
C LEU A 91 -16.54 -13.60 -2.16
N TYR A 92 -15.96 -13.98 -1.03
CA TYR A 92 -15.86 -15.38 -0.61
C TYR A 92 -17.23 -16.01 -0.40
N ARG A 93 -18.14 -15.30 0.28
CA ARG A 93 -19.50 -15.78 0.54
C ARG A 93 -20.32 -15.88 -0.75
N LEU A 94 -20.20 -14.91 -1.66
CA LEU A 94 -20.83 -14.95 -2.98
C LEU A 94 -20.33 -16.11 -3.83
N SER A 95 -19.02 -16.38 -3.83
CA SER A 95 -18.43 -17.46 -4.63
C SER A 95 -18.67 -18.87 -4.06
N THR A 96 -18.83 -19.00 -2.75
CA THR A 96 -19.07 -20.29 -2.07
C THR A 96 -20.55 -20.65 -1.99
N ALA A 97 -21.46 -19.69 -2.21
CA ALA A 97 -22.90 -19.93 -2.22
C ALA A 97 -23.28 -20.92 -3.33
N LYS A 98 -23.74 -22.12 -2.94
CA LYS A 98 -24.34 -23.11 -3.84
C LYS A 98 -25.86 -23.02 -3.76
N GLY A 99 -26.53 -22.84 -4.90
CA GLY A 99 -27.98 -22.65 -4.99
C GLY A 99 -28.39 -21.22 -5.33
N SER A 100 -29.70 -20.93 -5.35
CA SER A 100 -30.22 -19.58 -5.57
C SER A 100 -29.87 -18.68 -4.39
N LEU A 101 -29.20 -17.56 -4.65
CA LEU A 101 -28.85 -16.55 -3.66
C LEU A 101 -30.07 -16.01 -2.89
N LEU A 102 -31.26 -16.06 -3.50
CA LEU A 102 -32.52 -15.60 -2.93
C LEU A 102 -33.08 -16.55 -1.87
N ASP A 103 -32.67 -17.81 -1.88
CA ASP A 103 -33.22 -18.84 -0.99
C ASP A 103 -32.46 -18.91 0.35
N ASN A 104 -31.34 -18.20 0.46
CA ASN A 104 -30.44 -18.26 1.60
C ASN A 104 -30.53 -16.96 2.42
N GLU A 105 -31.60 -16.82 3.18
CA GLU A 105 -31.95 -15.62 3.96
C GLU A 105 -30.85 -15.24 4.98
N GLU A 106 -30.12 -16.21 5.52
CA GLU A 106 -28.98 -15.98 6.43
C GLU A 106 -27.79 -15.33 5.69
N LEU A 107 -27.54 -15.76 4.46
CA LEU A 107 -26.50 -15.19 3.59
C LEU A 107 -26.84 -13.73 3.23
N ILE A 108 -28.08 -13.47 2.83
CA ILE A 108 -28.55 -12.10 2.51
C ILE A 108 -28.42 -11.18 3.71
N ASN A 109 -28.90 -11.61 4.88
CA ASN A 109 -28.82 -10.81 6.10
C ASN A 109 -27.36 -10.51 6.51
N THR A 110 -26.45 -11.46 6.32
CA THR A 110 -25.03 -11.21 6.64
C THR A 110 -24.36 -10.30 5.60
N LEU A 111 -24.66 -10.47 4.32
CA LEU A 111 -24.18 -9.59 3.25
C LEU A 111 -24.65 -8.14 3.48
N GLN A 112 -25.91 -7.95 3.85
CA GLN A 112 -26.47 -6.62 4.11
C GLN A 112 -25.83 -5.96 5.34
N LYS A 113 -25.55 -6.73 6.40
CA LYS A 113 -24.79 -6.25 7.58
C LYS A 113 -23.35 -5.87 7.21
N SER A 114 -22.65 -6.73 6.47
CA SER A 114 -21.28 -6.46 6.00
C SER A 114 -21.21 -5.25 5.07
N GLN A 115 -22.19 -5.09 4.18
CA GLN A 115 -22.31 -3.93 3.30
C GLN A 115 -22.53 -2.64 4.08
N THR A 116 -23.46 -2.65 5.05
CA THR A 116 -23.74 -1.48 5.90
C THR A 116 -22.50 -1.08 6.70
N THR A 117 -21.82 -2.06 7.31
CA THR A 117 -20.58 -1.82 8.07
C THR A 117 -19.46 -1.27 7.18
N SER A 118 -19.32 -1.80 5.96
CA SER A 118 -18.33 -1.32 4.98
C SER A 118 -18.59 0.14 4.59
N GLU A 119 -19.85 0.50 4.33
CA GLU A 119 -20.22 1.90 4.02
C GLU A 119 -19.96 2.83 5.22
N GLU A 120 -20.28 2.43 6.44
CA GLU A 120 -19.96 3.22 7.64
C GLU A 120 -18.45 3.44 7.82
N VAL A 121 -17.64 2.40 7.62
CA VAL A 121 -16.17 2.50 7.69
C VAL A 121 -15.64 3.43 6.60
N LYS A 122 -16.18 3.35 5.38
CA LYS A 122 -15.83 4.22 4.26
C LYS A 122 -16.17 5.68 4.53
N GLN A 123 -17.35 5.98 5.08
CA GLN A 123 -17.71 7.34 5.49
C GLN A 123 -16.78 7.88 6.58
N LYS A 124 -16.45 7.07 7.58
CA LYS A 124 -15.49 7.46 8.63
C LYS A 124 -14.08 7.69 8.09
N LEU A 125 -13.66 6.92 7.08
CA LEU A 125 -12.37 7.13 6.41
C LEU A 125 -12.33 8.48 5.67
N LEU A 126 -13.41 8.87 4.99
CA LEU A 126 -13.50 10.18 4.32
C LEU A 126 -13.33 11.34 5.31
N ILE A 127 -14.03 11.29 6.44
CA ILE A 127 -13.93 12.30 7.50
C ILE A 127 -12.51 12.32 8.10
N SER A 128 -11.88 11.16 8.25
CA SER A 128 -10.51 11.04 8.76
C SER A 128 -9.50 11.67 7.78
N GLU A 129 -9.68 11.47 6.47
CA GLU A 129 -8.85 12.06 5.41
C GLU A 129 -9.01 13.58 5.31
N GLU A 130 -10.21 14.13 5.55
CA GLU A 130 -10.43 15.58 5.66
C GLU A 130 -9.78 16.17 6.91
N THR A 131 -9.87 15.44 8.03
CA THR A 131 -9.23 15.83 9.29
C THR A 131 -7.71 15.84 9.15
N GLU A 132 -7.12 14.86 8.46
CA GLU A 132 -5.68 14.81 8.18
C GLU A 132 -5.20 16.01 7.36
N LYS A 133 -5.99 16.49 6.39
CA LYS A 133 -5.65 17.69 5.60
C LYS A 133 -5.71 18.99 6.39
N SER A 134 -6.48 19.00 7.48
CA SER A 134 -6.70 20.18 8.32
C SER A 134 -5.70 20.27 9.48
N ILE A 135 -4.86 19.25 9.66
CA ILE A 135 -3.80 19.14 10.68
C ILE A 135 -2.43 19.32 10.01
#